data_AF-A0A432V744-F1
#
_entry.id   AF-A0A432V744-F1
#
_cell.length_a   1.000
_cell.length_b   1.000
_cell.length_c   1.000
_cell.angle_alpha   90.00
_cell.angle_beta   90.00
_cell.angle_gamma   90.00
#
_symmetry.space_group_name_H-M   'P 1'
#
loop_
_entity.id
_entity.type
_entity.pdbx_description
1 polymer ?
#
loop_
_entity_poly.entity_id
_entity_poly.type
_entity_poly.pdbx_seq_one_letter_code
_entity_poly.pdbx_strand_id
1 'polypeptide(L)'
;MRDDARLARIRDQLAAIAPGRWTQVHDGDGCCFLEARTRTGDTLPIVRFDPAASQDEITFVADAPETVRFLLGLVDRAITAVRGREPHHQPARGLPATARKNYAAEAAMLCSEPAFMAFLHERHGLEKPLTEEKVAQRLRGLLGVTSRRDLNDNDDAAERWRVIRGDFDTWKRTGR
;
A
#
# COMPACT_ATOMS: atom_id res chain seq x y z
N MET A 1 5.60 9.01 20.60
CA MET A 1 6.33 8.41 19.45
C MET A 1 5.29 8.07 18.40
N ARG A 2 5.49 8.42 17.12
CA ARG A 2 4.53 8.08 16.07
C ARG A 2 4.65 6.58 15.71
N ASP A 3 3.56 5.95 15.30
CA ASP A 3 3.49 4.50 15.07
C ASP A 3 4.40 4.01 13.93
N ASP A 4 4.61 4.85 12.91
CA ASP A 4 5.56 4.64 11.82
C ASP A 4 7.01 4.54 12.32
N ALA A 5 7.44 5.46 13.18
CA ALA A 5 8.77 5.46 13.76
C ALA A 5 9.00 4.23 14.66
N ARG A 6 7.97 3.81 15.41
CA ARG A 6 8.03 2.60 16.22
C ARG A 6 8.16 1.34 15.35
N LEU A 7 7.39 1.26 14.26
CA LEU A 7 7.46 0.12 13.33
C LEU A 7 8.81 0.05 12.61
N ALA A 8 9.40 1.18 12.22
CA ALA A 8 10.74 1.24 11.65
C ALA A 8 11.79 0.70 12.64
N ARG A 9 11.75 1.14 13.90
CA ARG A 9 12.65 0.66 14.94
C ARG A 9 12.56 -0.85 15.16
N ILE A 10 11.34 -1.42 15.17
CA ILE A 10 11.14 -2.87 15.32
C ILE A 10 11.79 -3.63 14.16
N ARG A 11 11.64 -3.13 12.92
CA ARG A 11 12.30 -3.72 11.73
C ARG A 11 13.82 -3.69 11.86
N ASP A 12 14.38 -2.56 12.30
CA ASP A 12 15.83 -2.41 12.47
C ASP A 12 16.37 -3.36 13.56
N GLN A 13 15.66 -3.50 14.68
CA GLN A 13 16.03 -4.43 15.75
C GLN A 13 16.01 -5.89 15.25
N LEU A 14 14.99 -6.28 14.49
CA LEU A 14 14.89 -7.63 13.93
C LEU A 14 16.00 -7.90 12.89
N ALA A 15 16.37 -6.89 12.10
CA ALA A 15 17.46 -6.99 11.12
C ALA A 15 18.84 -7.10 11.80
N ALA A 16 19.05 -6.36 12.90
CA ALA A 16 20.29 -6.38 13.65
C ALA A 16 20.63 -7.77 14.23
N ILE A 17 19.62 -8.54 14.62
CA ILE A 17 19.80 -9.89 15.17
C ILE A 17 19.85 -10.99 14.09
N ALA A 18 19.88 -10.66 12.79
CA ALA A 18 19.83 -11.65 11.71
C ALA A 18 20.96 -12.71 11.80
N PRO A 19 20.65 -14.02 11.65
CA PRO A 19 19.39 -14.58 11.13
C PRO A 19 18.22 -14.60 12.13
N GLY A 20 18.47 -14.30 13.41
CA GLY A 20 17.46 -14.29 14.47
C GLY A 20 16.86 -15.66 14.71
N ARG A 21 17.63 -16.72 14.47
CA ARG A 21 17.23 -18.10 14.76
C ARG A 21 17.79 -18.48 16.12
N TRP A 22 16.88 -18.69 17.06
CA TRP A 22 17.21 -19.11 18.41
C TRP A 22 16.85 -20.58 18.58
N THR A 23 17.58 -21.28 19.42
CA THR A 23 17.37 -22.70 19.70
C THR A 23 17.34 -22.91 21.19
N GLN A 24 16.32 -23.64 21.64
CA GLN A 24 16.19 -24.05 23.03
C GLN A 24 17.18 -25.18 23.33
N VAL A 25 17.92 -25.01 24.42
CA VAL A 25 18.87 -26.00 24.94
C VAL A 25 18.60 -26.21 26.42
N HIS A 26 18.69 -27.45 26.87
CA HIS A 26 18.61 -27.84 28.27
C HIS A 26 20.00 -28.22 28.76
N ASP A 27 20.38 -27.72 29.94
CA ASP A 27 21.55 -28.26 30.64
C ASP A 27 21.18 -29.45 31.54
N GLY A 28 22.21 -30.15 32.03
CA GLY A 28 22.06 -31.33 32.88
C GLY A 28 21.42 -31.06 34.23
N ASP A 29 21.32 -29.79 34.64
CA ASP A 29 20.73 -29.35 35.91
C ASP A 29 19.25 -28.95 35.75
N GLY A 30 18.67 -29.18 34.57
CA GLY A 30 17.28 -28.87 34.26
C GLY A 30 17.03 -27.40 33.93
N CYS A 31 18.07 -26.58 33.84
CA CYS A 31 17.94 -25.19 33.42
C CYS A 31 17.86 -25.11 31.89
N CYS A 32 16.96 -24.24 31.42
CA CYS A 32 16.74 -24.01 30.00
C CYS A 32 17.36 -22.68 29.57
N PHE A 33 17.96 -22.66 28.39
CA PHE A 33 18.53 -21.45 27.80
C PHE A 33 18.34 -21.42 26.29
N LEU A 34 18.41 -20.21 25.73
CA LEU A 34 18.38 -20.01 24.28
C LEU A 34 19.78 -19.71 23.76
N GLU A 35 20.13 -20.36 22.66
CA GLU A 35 21.31 -20.02 21.88
C GLU A 35 20.92 -19.32 20.58
N ALA A 36 21.62 -18.24 20.25
CA ALA A 36 21.52 -17.60 18.94
C ALA A 36 22.56 -18.19 17.99
N ARG A 37 22.13 -18.50 16.77
CA ARG A 37 23.06 -18.84 15.70
C ARG A 37 23.66 -17.56 15.10
N THR A 38 24.97 -17.46 15.19
CA THR A 38 25.75 -16.35 14.61
C THR A 38 25.85 -16.49 13.08
N ARG A 39 26.35 -15.44 12.42
CA ARG A 39 26.59 -15.46 10.96
C ARG A 39 27.69 -16.43 10.54
N THR A 40 28.65 -16.74 11.42
CA THR A 40 29.74 -17.70 11.19
C THR A 40 29.28 -19.14 11.37
N GLY A 41 28.10 -19.36 11.94
CA GLY A 41 27.51 -20.68 12.16
C GLY A 41 27.63 -21.17 13.60
N ASP A 42 28.44 -20.50 14.43
CA ASP A 42 28.58 -20.79 15.86
C ASP A 42 27.30 -20.46 16.62
N THR A 43 27.08 -21.12 17.76
CA THR A 43 25.97 -20.83 18.67
C THR A 43 26.47 -20.10 19.93
N LEU A 44 25.68 -19.15 20.40
CA LEU A 44 26.00 -18.35 21.59
C LEU A 44 24.78 -18.28 22.53
N PRO A 45 24.91 -18.63 23.83
CA PRO A 45 23.86 -18.41 24.81
C PRO A 45 23.49 -16.92 24.92
N ILE A 46 22.21 -16.60 24.77
CA ILE A 46 21.70 -15.21 24.81
C ILE A 46 20.71 -14.96 25.95
N VAL A 47 20.03 -16.01 26.43
CA VAL A 47 19.02 -15.93 27.49
C VAL A 47 19.07 -17.20 28.32
N ARG A 48 19.06 -17.08 29.64
CA ARG A 48 18.79 -18.18 30.57
C ARG A 48 17.45 -17.94 31.25
N PHE A 49 16.65 -18.99 31.37
CA PHE A 49 15.37 -18.91 32.07
C PHE A 49 15.52 -19.32 33.53
N ASP A 50 14.64 -18.77 34.35
CA ASP A 50 14.46 -19.26 35.72
C ASP A 50 13.92 -20.70 35.67
N PRO A 51 14.33 -21.60 36.59
CA PRO A 51 13.83 -22.97 36.64
C PRO A 51 12.30 -23.08 36.81
N ALA A 52 11.63 -22.06 37.34
CA ALA A 52 10.19 -22.01 37.47
C ALA A 52 9.47 -21.51 36.21
N ALA A 53 10.19 -21.06 35.17
CA ALA A 53 9.58 -20.60 33.93
C ALA A 53 8.85 -21.74 33.23
N SER A 54 7.63 -21.46 32.76
CA SER A 54 6.84 -22.46 32.05
C SER A 54 7.41 -22.73 30.66
N GLN A 55 7.16 -23.94 30.15
CA GLN A 55 7.56 -24.29 28.78
C GLN A 55 6.90 -23.38 27.74
N ASP A 56 5.70 -22.86 28.01
CA ASP A 56 4.98 -21.94 27.11
C ASP A 56 5.68 -20.57 27.04
N GLU A 57 6.13 -20.02 28.18
CA GLU A 57 6.90 -18.77 28.21
C GLU A 57 8.24 -18.93 27.48
N ILE A 58 8.94 -20.04 27.71
CA ILE A 58 10.20 -20.36 27.05
C ILE A 58 10.01 -20.43 25.53
N THR A 59 8.99 -21.17 25.09
CA THR A 59 8.67 -21.36 23.66
C THR A 59 8.31 -20.02 23.01
N PHE A 60 7.48 -19.21 23.67
CA PHE A 60 7.11 -17.89 23.18
C PHE A 60 8.33 -16.98 22.95
N VAL A 61 9.28 -16.98 23.89
CA VAL A 61 10.51 -16.20 23.75
C VAL A 61 11.42 -16.76 22.66
N ALA A 62 11.55 -18.09 22.57
CA ALA A 62 12.33 -18.76 21.52
C ALA A 62 11.83 -18.40 20.11
N ASP A 63 10.50 -18.37 19.93
CA ASP A 63 9.83 -18.08 18.66
C ASP A 63 9.61 -16.59 18.41
N ALA A 64 10.00 -15.71 19.35
CA ALA A 64 9.71 -14.28 19.26
C ALA A 64 10.27 -13.63 17.98
N PRO A 65 11.52 -13.88 17.54
CA PRO A 65 12.02 -13.28 16.30
C PRO A 65 11.23 -13.73 15.06
N GLU A 66 10.81 -14.99 15.00
CA GLU A 66 10.01 -15.54 13.90
C GLU A 66 8.59 -15.00 13.91
N THR A 67 7.96 -14.94 15.09
CA THR A 67 6.64 -14.34 15.29
C THR A 67 6.62 -12.88 14.87
N VAL A 68 7.61 -12.07 15.29
CA VAL A 68 7.72 -10.67 14.88
C VAL A 68 7.92 -10.56 13.37
N ARG A 69 8.75 -11.41 12.76
CA ARG A 69 8.95 -11.45 11.30
C ARG A 69 7.64 -11.74 10.56
N PHE A 70 6.88 -12.72 11.04
CA PHE A 70 5.59 -13.08 10.47
C PHE A 70 4.59 -11.91 10.54
N LEU A 71 4.46 -11.28 11.70
CA LEU A 71 3.57 -10.14 11.92
C LEU A 71 3.96 -8.93 11.06
N LEU A 72 5.25 -8.60 10.98
CA LEU A 72 5.74 -7.53 10.09
C LEU A 72 5.43 -7.86 8.62
N GLY A 73 5.59 -9.12 8.20
CA GLY A 73 5.24 -9.55 6.86
C GLY A 73 3.74 -9.43 6.57
N LEU A 74 2.86 -9.66 7.55
CA LEU A 74 1.42 -9.39 7.43
C LEU A 74 1.14 -7.90 7.24
N VAL A 75 1.81 -7.04 8.02
CA VAL A 75 1.69 -5.57 7.88
C VAL A 75 2.14 -5.12 6.50
N ASP A 76 3.28 -5.62 6.00
CA ASP A 76 3.79 -5.28 4.67
C ASP A 76 2.82 -5.72 3.56
N ARG A 77 2.24 -6.92 3.68
CA ARG A 77 1.19 -7.38 2.75
C ARG A 77 -0.06 -6.52 2.83
N ALA A 78 -0.48 -6.11 4.03
CA ALA A 78 -1.64 -5.24 4.20
C ALA A 78 -1.39 -3.85 3.58
N ILE A 79 -0.22 -3.24 3.83
CA ILE A 79 0.18 -1.98 3.21
C ILE A 79 0.23 -2.12 1.69
N THR A 80 0.81 -3.21 1.18
CA THR A 80 0.88 -3.49 -0.26
C THR A 80 -0.52 -3.69 -0.84
N ALA A 81 -1.42 -4.38 -0.15
CA ALA A 81 -2.80 -4.57 -0.60
C ALA A 81 -3.59 -3.25 -0.59
N VAL A 82 -3.35 -2.35 0.36
CA VAL A 82 -3.99 -1.03 0.39
C VAL A 82 -3.42 -0.11 -0.70
N ARG A 83 -2.11 -0.11 -0.91
CA ARG A 83 -1.46 0.65 -2.01
C ARG A 83 -1.82 0.09 -3.37
N GLY A 84 -1.89 -1.23 -3.51
CA GLY A 84 -2.40 -1.91 -4.71
C GLY A 84 -3.92 -1.80 -4.88
N ARG A 85 -4.63 -1.25 -3.88
CA ARG A 85 -6.05 -0.85 -3.93
C ARG A 85 -6.23 0.67 -4.08
N GLU A 86 -5.15 1.44 -4.28
CA GLU A 86 -5.30 2.59 -5.19
C GLU A 86 -5.96 2.05 -6.47
N PRO A 87 -6.84 2.80 -7.15
CA PRO A 87 -7.62 2.27 -8.27
C PRO A 87 -6.77 2.00 -9.54
N HIS A 88 -5.61 1.38 -9.39
CA HIS A 88 -5.02 0.48 -10.36
C HIS A 88 -5.86 -0.79 -10.43
N HIS A 89 -6.98 -0.65 -11.14
CA HIS A 89 -7.77 -1.77 -11.62
C HIS A 89 -6.88 -2.62 -12.52
N GLN A 90 -6.26 -3.66 -11.95
CA GLN A 90 -5.51 -4.66 -12.71
C GLN A 90 -6.37 -5.09 -13.91
N PRO A 91 -5.85 -5.03 -15.14
CA PRO A 91 -6.54 -5.64 -16.27
C PRO A 91 -6.61 -7.13 -15.95
N ALA A 92 -7.82 -7.62 -15.70
CA ALA A 92 -8.06 -9.04 -15.53
C ALA A 92 -7.50 -9.75 -16.76
N ARG A 93 -6.36 -10.41 -16.58
CA ARG A 93 -5.74 -11.28 -17.56
C ARG A 93 -6.72 -12.44 -17.74
N GLY A 94 -7.56 -12.36 -18.76
CA GLY A 94 -8.45 -13.45 -19.17
C GLY A 94 -9.94 -13.16 -19.28
N LEU A 95 -10.41 -11.90 -19.38
CA LEU A 95 -11.80 -11.64 -19.78
C LEU A 95 -11.90 -11.06 -21.20
N PRO A 96 -12.91 -11.47 -22.00
CA PRO A 96 -13.10 -10.99 -23.37
C PRO A 96 -13.29 -9.47 -23.41
N ALA A 97 -12.77 -8.86 -24.47
CA ALA A 97 -12.62 -7.42 -24.70
C ALA A 97 -13.93 -6.57 -24.70
N THR A 98 -15.06 -7.13 -24.29
CA THR A 98 -16.37 -6.45 -24.31
C THR A 98 -16.73 -5.73 -23.01
N ALA A 99 -15.92 -5.87 -21.95
CA ALA A 99 -16.07 -5.11 -20.69
C ALA A 99 -14.98 -4.04 -20.52
N ARG A 100 -14.52 -3.42 -21.60
CA ARG A 100 -13.65 -2.23 -21.53
C ARG A 100 -14.47 -1.13 -20.84
N LYS A 101 -14.11 -0.79 -19.60
CA LYS A 101 -14.71 0.32 -18.86
C LYS A 101 -14.73 1.54 -19.78
N ASN A 102 -15.93 2.06 -20.07
CA ASN A 102 -16.11 3.15 -21.02
C ASN A 102 -15.75 4.48 -20.35
N TYR A 103 -14.45 4.76 -20.24
CA TYR A 103 -13.91 6.02 -19.71
C TYR A 103 -14.46 7.24 -20.46
N ALA A 104 -14.78 7.09 -21.74
CA ALA A 104 -15.42 8.15 -22.51
C ALA A 104 -16.81 8.55 -21.96
N ALA A 105 -17.63 7.56 -21.59
CA ALA A 105 -18.96 7.80 -21.02
C ALA A 105 -18.87 8.41 -19.61
N GLU A 106 -17.94 7.90 -18.82
CA GLU A 106 -17.69 8.41 -17.47
C GLU A 106 -17.18 9.85 -17.46
N ALA A 107 -16.24 10.18 -18.36
CA ALA A 107 -15.76 11.54 -18.54
C ALA A 107 -16.88 12.49 -18.99
N ALA A 108 -17.81 12.02 -19.83
CA ALA A 108 -18.97 12.80 -20.24
C ALA A 108 -19.90 13.10 -19.05
N MET A 109 -20.22 12.09 -18.22
CA MET A 109 -21.03 12.28 -17.03
C MET A 109 -20.38 13.28 -16.06
N LEU A 110 -19.09 13.14 -15.80
CA LEU A 110 -18.37 14.02 -14.86
C LEU A 110 -18.27 15.46 -15.37
N CYS A 111 -18.13 15.67 -16.68
CA CYS A 111 -18.13 17.02 -17.27
C CYS A 111 -19.45 17.79 -17.04
N SER A 112 -20.55 17.10 -16.77
CA SER A 112 -21.84 17.70 -16.45
C SER A 112 -22.04 17.96 -14.94
N GLU A 113 -21.16 17.44 -14.08
CA GLU A 113 -21.25 17.61 -12.62
C GLU A 113 -20.73 19.00 -12.20
N PRO A 114 -21.53 19.85 -11.53
CA PRO A 114 -21.10 21.20 -11.12
C PRO A 114 -19.84 21.20 -10.25
N ALA A 115 -19.68 20.20 -9.38
CA ALA A 115 -18.51 20.05 -8.53
C ALA A 115 -17.23 19.83 -9.36
N PHE A 116 -17.31 19.05 -10.43
CA PHE A 116 -16.18 18.82 -11.32
C PHE A 116 -15.83 20.06 -12.14
N MET A 117 -16.83 20.83 -12.56
CA MET A 117 -16.61 22.13 -13.21
C MET A 117 -15.88 23.11 -12.28
N ALA A 118 -16.28 23.17 -11.00
CA ALA A 118 -15.62 23.98 -9.98
C ALA A 118 -14.17 23.52 -9.73
N PHE A 119 -13.95 22.20 -9.64
CA PHE A 119 -12.62 21.63 -9.54
C PHE A 119 -11.71 22.05 -10.71
N LEU A 120 -12.18 21.93 -11.95
CA LEU A 120 -11.40 22.33 -13.12
C LEU A 120 -11.16 23.86 -13.17
N HIS A 121 -12.09 24.66 -12.67
CA HIS A 121 -11.88 26.10 -12.48
C HIS A 121 -10.76 26.38 -11.48
N GLU A 122 -10.85 25.80 -10.29
CA GLU A 122 -9.91 26.06 -9.18
C GLU A 122 -8.51 25.51 -9.43
N ARG A 123 -8.41 24.27 -9.94
CA ARG A 123 -7.13 23.54 -10.04
C ARG A 123 -6.48 23.66 -11.41
N HIS A 124 -7.29 23.82 -12.46
CA HIS A 124 -6.81 23.82 -13.84
C HIS A 124 -7.11 25.12 -14.58
N GLY A 125 -7.59 26.16 -13.88
CA GLY A 125 -7.75 27.51 -14.39
C GLY A 125 -8.82 27.64 -15.49
N LEU A 126 -9.87 26.82 -15.47
CA LEU A 126 -10.95 26.91 -16.45
C LEU A 126 -11.68 28.26 -16.32
N GLU A 127 -11.68 29.08 -17.37
CA GLU A 127 -12.32 30.40 -17.35
C GLU A 127 -13.86 30.31 -17.37
N LYS A 128 -14.53 31.23 -16.65
CA LYS A 128 -15.99 31.36 -16.67
C LYS A 128 -16.47 31.91 -18.02
N PRO A 129 -17.68 31.56 -18.50
CA PRO A 129 -18.67 30.67 -17.88
C PRO A 129 -18.28 29.19 -17.95
N LEU A 130 -18.62 28.44 -16.90
CA LEU A 130 -18.40 26.99 -16.82
C LEU A 130 -19.53 26.28 -17.58
N THR A 131 -19.32 26.06 -18.88
CA THR A 131 -20.22 25.27 -19.72
C THR A 131 -19.64 23.87 -19.94
N GLU A 132 -20.50 22.87 -20.09
CA GLU A 132 -20.06 21.48 -20.35
C GLU A 132 -19.09 21.39 -21.54
N GLU A 133 -19.32 22.19 -22.58
CA GLU A 133 -18.45 22.23 -23.77
C GLU A 133 -17.03 22.71 -23.46
N LYS A 134 -16.90 23.79 -22.67
CA LYS A 134 -15.60 24.32 -22.24
C LYS A 134 -14.88 23.38 -21.28
N VAL A 135 -15.63 22.75 -20.37
CA VAL A 135 -15.16 21.72 -19.44
C VAL A 135 -14.60 20.53 -20.23
N ALA A 136 -15.36 20.03 -21.21
CA ALA A 136 -14.93 18.93 -22.08
C ALA A 136 -13.71 19.30 -22.93
N GLN A 137 -13.65 20.52 -23.47
CA GLN A 137 -12.49 21.00 -24.22
C GLN A 137 -11.24 21.07 -23.34
N ARG A 138 -11.37 21.60 -22.11
CA ARG A 138 -10.26 21.69 -21.18
C ARG A 138 -9.78 20.30 -20.76
N LEU A 139 -10.71 19.40 -20.46
CA LEU A 139 -10.41 18.02 -20.11
C LEU A 139 -9.66 17.30 -21.24
N ARG A 140 -10.09 17.45 -22.49
CA ARG A 140 -9.36 16.93 -23.67
C ARG A 140 -7.92 17.44 -23.75
N GLY A 141 -7.72 18.74 -23.52
CA GLY A 141 -6.39 19.34 -23.47
C GLY A 141 -5.50 18.76 -22.38
N LEU A 142 -6.04 18.54 -21.17
CA LEU A 142 -5.31 17.90 -20.07
C LEU A 142 -4.96 16.43 -20.36
N LEU A 143 -5.86 15.73 -21.06
CA LEU A 143 -5.69 14.31 -21.39
C LEU A 143 -4.89 14.09 -22.68
N GLY A 144 -4.59 15.14 -23.45
CA GLY A 144 -3.85 15.06 -24.70
C GLY A 144 -4.61 14.31 -25.81
N VAL A 145 -5.95 14.37 -25.80
CA VAL A 145 -6.81 13.68 -26.76
C VAL A 145 -7.70 14.65 -27.52
N THR A 146 -8.13 14.28 -28.73
CA THR A 146 -9.04 15.12 -29.54
C THR A 146 -10.49 14.70 -29.38
N SER A 147 -10.73 13.45 -28.97
CA SER A 147 -12.07 12.91 -28.70
C SER A 147 -12.11 12.20 -27.34
N ARG A 148 -13.30 12.21 -26.71
CA ARG A 148 -13.55 11.41 -25.49
C ARG A 148 -13.41 9.92 -25.77
N ARG A 149 -13.71 9.47 -27.00
CA ARG A 149 -13.58 8.06 -27.41
C ARG A 149 -12.13 7.59 -27.29
N ASP A 150 -11.16 8.47 -27.52
CA ASP A 150 -9.73 8.15 -27.45
C ASP A 150 -9.34 7.65 -26.06
N LEU A 151 -10.07 8.01 -25.00
CA LEU A 151 -9.83 7.49 -23.64
C LEU A 151 -10.01 5.97 -23.51
N ASN A 152 -10.81 5.36 -24.39
CA ASN A 152 -11.01 3.91 -24.37
C ASN A 152 -9.92 3.17 -25.15
N ASP A 153 -9.24 3.85 -26.08
CA ASP A 153 -8.30 3.25 -27.03
C ASP A 153 -6.84 3.70 -26.82
N ASN A 154 -6.62 4.72 -25.99
CA ASN A 154 -5.31 5.26 -25.65
C ASN A 154 -5.05 5.06 -24.14
N ASP A 155 -4.16 4.12 -23.82
CA ASP A 155 -3.83 3.76 -22.43
C ASP A 155 -3.17 4.93 -21.67
N ASP A 156 -2.36 5.76 -22.34
CA ASP A 156 -1.74 6.95 -21.73
C ASP A 156 -2.79 8.01 -21.37
N ALA A 157 -3.79 8.19 -22.24
CA ALA A 157 -4.89 9.10 -21.99
C ALA A 157 -5.80 8.57 -20.87
N ALA A 158 -6.03 7.25 -20.81
CA ALA A 158 -6.75 6.60 -19.73
C ALA A 158 -6.01 6.75 -18.38
N GLU A 159 -4.68 6.69 -18.38
CA GLU A 159 -3.90 6.90 -17.16
C GLU A 159 -3.97 8.36 -16.67
N ARG A 160 -3.81 9.34 -17.58
CA ARG A 160 -4.04 10.75 -17.24
C ARG A 160 -5.45 11.00 -16.71
N TRP A 161 -6.46 10.32 -17.24
CA TRP A 161 -7.84 10.39 -16.75
C TRP A 161 -7.98 9.89 -15.31
N ARG A 162 -7.32 8.78 -14.96
CA ARG A 162 -7.32 8.24 -13.59
C ARG A 162 -6.69 9.22 -12.61
N VAL A 163 -5.58 9.87 -12.99
CA VAL A 163 -4.92 10.88 -12.15
C VAL A 163 -5.85 12.06 -11.86
N ILE A 164 -6.43 12.67 -12.90
CA ILE A 164 -7.36 13.81 -12.75
C ILE A 164 -8.56 13.43 -11.86
N ARG A 165 -9.06 12.21 -12.00
CA ARG A 165 -10.17 11.74 -11.16
C ARG A 165 -9.77 11.54 -9.70
N GLY A 166 -8.59 10.98 -9.44
CA GLY A 166 -8.06 10.84 -8.08
C GLY A 166 -7.87 12.20 -7.39
N ASP A 167 -7.41 13.20 -8.14
CA ASP A 167 -7.29 14.58 -7.66
C ASP A 167 -8.65 15.20 -7.36
N PHE A 168 -9.66 14.96 -8.22
CA PHE A 168 -11.04 15.40 -7.98
C PHE A 168 -11.64 14.77 -6.73
N ASP A 169 -11.52 13.46 -6.54
CA ASP A 169 -12.02 12.75 -5.37
C ASP A 169 -11.34 13.25 -4.08
N THR A 170 -10.04 13.53 -4.15
CA THR A 170 -9.28 14.09 -3.03
C THR A 170 -9.76 15.51 -2.71
N TRP A 171 -9.93 16.36 -3.72
CA TRP A 171 -10.47 17.71 -3.57
C TRP A 171 -11.89 17.70 -2.95
N LYS A 172 -12.77 16.80 -3.43
CA LYS A 172 -14.14 16.63 -2.92
C LYS A 172 -14.16 16.19 -1.45
N ARG A 173 -13.25 15.30 -1.02
CA ARG A 173 -13.13 14.88 0.39
C ARG A 173 -12.62 15.98 1.30
N THR A 174 -11.86 16.94 0.79
CA THR A 174 -11.39 18.10 1.58
C THR A 174 -12.46 19.16 1.85
N GLY A 175 -13.72 18.92 1.47
CA GLY A 175 -14.87 19.72 1.89
C GLY A 175 -14.99 21.07 1.19
N ARG A 176 -14.60 21.15 -0.08
CA ARG A 176 -14.91 22.28 -0.96
C ARG A 176 -15.96 21.90 -1.98
#